data_AF-A0A0W0GHX7-F1
#
_entry.id   AF-A0A0W0GHX7-F1
#
_cell.length_a   1.000
_cell.length_b   1.000
_cell.length_c   1.000
_cell.angle_alpha   90.00
_cell.angle_beta   90.00
_cell.angle_gamma   90.00
#
_symmetry.space_group_name_H-M   'P 1'
#
loop_
_entity.id
_entity.type
_entity.pdbx_description
1 polymer ?
#
loop_
_entity_poly.entity_id
_entity_poly.type
_entity_poly.pdbx_seq_one_letter_code
_entity_poly.pdbx_strand_id
1 'polypeptide(L)'
;MVTERKNIFKRTRKRGKPVQVLGLKISVDIVLSIEQDVKYLCALYGPLSVSRSLGISRTALHYYKTGKRKPKLLISVAIQNWAKEERDNENKKSGQVR
;
A
#
# COMPACT_ATOMS: atom_id res chain seq x y z
N MET A 1 23.21 46.82 3.06
CA MET A 1 23.68 45.60 2.35
C MET A 1 23.84 44.48 3.37
N VAL A 2 22.84 43.60 3.48
CA VAL A 2 22.93 42.35 4.24
C VAL A 2 22.34 41.28 3.35
N THR A 3 23.20 40.39 2.88
CA THR A 3 22.92 39.32 1.93
C THR A 3 22.27 38.14 2.65
N GLU A 4 20.95 38.16 2.78
CA GLU A 4 20.22 36.96 3.18
C GLU A 4 20.12 35.99 2.01
N ARG A 5 21.10 35.09 1.96
CA ARG A 5 21.05 33.86 1.19
C ARG A 5 19.79 33.07 1.59
N LYS A 6 18.72 33.18 0.81
CA LYS A 6 17.60 32.22 0.80
C LYS A 6 18.11 30.88 0.28
N ASN A 7 18.76 30.12 1.16
CA ASN A 7 19.34 28.82 0.84
C ASN A 7 18.24 27.76 0.87
N ILE A 8 17.59 27.57 -0.28
CA ILE A 8 17.48 26.30 -1.00
C ILE A 8 17.36 25.06 -0.07
N PHE A 9 16.26 24.96 0.68
CA PHE A 9 15.75 23.65 1.11
C PHE A 9 14.53 23.26 0.27
N LYS A 10 14.72 23.28 -1.06
CA LYS A 10 13.96 22.37 -1.93
C LYS A 10 14.43 20.96 -1.55
N ARG A 11 13.67 20.27 -0.70
CA ARG A 11 13.83 18.83 -0.45
C ARG A 11 13.79 18.10 -1.79
N THR A 12 14.96 17.84 -2.37
CA THR A 12 15.12 16.95 -3.51
C THR A 12 14.84 15.54 -3.03
N ARG A 13 13.60 15.05 -3.26
CA ARG A 13 13.30 13.62 -3.17
C ARG A 13 14.27 12.90 -4.10
N LYS A 14 15.27 12.20 -3.54
CA LYS A 14 16.07 11.25 -4.30
C LYS A 14 15.12 10.14 -4.74
N ARG A 15 14.68 10.19 -6.00
CA ARG A 15 14.01 9.05 -6.66
C ARG A 15 14.93 7.84 -6.52
N GLY A 16 14.37 6.74 -6.04
CA GLY A 16 15.09 5.54 -5.66
C GLY A 16 15.97 5.01 -6.79
N LYS A 17 17.20 4.63 -6.46
CA LYS A 17 17.99 3.76 -7.32
C LYS A 17 17.36 2.35 -7.28
N PRO A 18 17.19 1.67 -8.42
CA PRO A 18 16.67 0.30 -8.43
C PRO A 18 17.72 -0.63 -7.82
N VAL A 19 17.33 -1.36 -6.77
CA VAL A 19 18.14 -2.45 -6.20
C VAL A 19 17.76 -3.73 -6.95
N GLN A 20 18.74 -4.30 -7.65
CA GLN A 20 18.59 -5.52 -8.43
C GLN A 20 18.72 -6.71 -7.48
N VAL A 21 17.64 -7.47 -7.26
CA VAL A 21 17.67 -8.72 -6.49
C VAL A 21 17.15 -9.83 -7.41
N LEU A 22 18.02 -10.80 -7.72
CA LEU A 22 17.68 -12.06 -8.43
C LEU A 22 17.08 -11.91 -9.84
N GLY A 23 17.57 -10.97 -10.66
CA GLY A 23 17.23 -10.90 -12.10
C GLY A 23 15.78 -10.52 -12.45
N LEU A 24 14.91 -10.35 -11.45
CA LEU A 24 13.54 -9.87 -11.63
C LEU A 24 13.46 -8.42 -11.13
N LYS A 25 13.12 -7.48 -12.02
CA LYS A 25 12.80 -6.08 -11.66
C LYS A 25 11.45 -6.04 -10.94
N ILE A 26 11.38 -6.58 -9.73
CA ILE A 26 10.19 -6.46 -8.89
C ILE A 26 10.40 -5.21 -8.05
N SER A 27 9.69 -4.14 -8.41
CA SER A 27 9.73 -2.86 -7.71
C SER A 27 9.46 -3.04 -6.22
N VAL A 28 10.30 -2.41 -5.38
CA VAL A 28 10.13 -2.31 -3.92
C VAL A 28 8.74 -1.78 -3.52
N ASP A 29 8.02 -1.15 -4.45
CA ASP A 29 6.63 -0.70 -4.34
C ASP A 29 5.61 -1.83 -4.10
N ILE A 30 5.88 -3.07 -4.53
CA ILE A 30 4.93 -4.20 -4.40
C ILE A 30 4.88 -4.74 -2.96
N VAL A 31 5.97 -4.64 -2.19
CA VAL A 31 6.01 -5.09 -0.78
C VAL A 31 5.47 -4.01 0.18
N LEU A 32 5.63 -2.72 -0.17
CA LEU A 32 4.92 -1.63 0.50
C LEU A 32 3.41 -1.64 0.20
N SER A 33 2.97 -2.36 -0.85
CA SER A 33 1.56 -2.45 -1.23
C SER A 33 0.72 -3.23 -0.22
N ILE A 34 1.14 -4.39 0.28
CA ILE A 34 0.20 -5.25 1.05
C ILE A 34 -0.17 -4.63 2.40
N GLU A 35 0.78 -4.04 3.12
CA GLU A 35 0.49 -3.37 4.39
C GLU A 35 -0.46 -2.18 4.17
N GLN A 36 -0.21 -1.40 3.13
CA GLN A 36 -1.04 -0.26 2.74
C GLN A 36 -2.43 -0.71 2.27
N ASP A 37 -2.52 -1.79 1.50
CA ASP A 37 -3.76 -2.37 1.02
C ASP A 37 -4.58 -2.93 2.19
N VAL A 38 -3.95 -3.62 3.15
CA VAL A 38 -4.62 -4.05 4.39
C VAL A 38 -5.11 -2.86 5.20
N LYS A 39 -4.29 -1.81 5.34
CA LYS A 39 -4.69 -0.58 6.05
C LYS A 39 -5.87 0.11 5.36
N TYR A 40 -5.84 0.21 4.04
CA TYR A 40 -6.89 0.78 3.21
C TYR A 40 -8.21 0.00 3.35
N LEU A 41 -8.18 -1.32 3.14
CA LEU A 41 -9.35 -2.18 3.30
C LEU A 41 -9.91 -2.14 4.73
N CYS A 42 -9.03 -2.11 5.75
CA CYS A 42 -9.46 -1.96 7.13
C CYS A 42 -10.10 -0.61 7.42
N ALA A 43 -9.72 0.46 6.71
CA ALA A 43 -10.32 1.78 6.86
C ALA A 43 -11.72 1.82 6.22
N LEU A 44 -11.92 1.14 5.09
CA LEU A 44 -13.20 1.07 4.39
C LEU A 44 -14.22 0.16 5.09
N TYR A 45 -13.81 -1.06 5.47
CA TYR A 45 -14.75 -2.10 5.93
C TYR A 45 -14.61 -2.47 7.40
N GLY A 46 -13.58 -1.98 8.07
CA GLY A 46 -13.21 -2.39 9.42
C GLY A 46 -12.42 -3.72 9.48
N PRO A 47 -11.59 -3.91 10.51
CA PRO A 47 -10.67 -5.04 10.60
C PRO A 47 -11.38 -6.39 10.79
N LEU A 48 -12.55 -6.43 11.44
CA LEU A 48 -13.30 -7.67 11.63
C LEU A 48 -13.82 -8.22 10.30
N SER A 49 -14.44 -7.37 9.49
CA SER A 49 -14.98 -7.71 8.17
C SER A 49 -13.87 -8.22 7.26
N VAL A 50 -12.76 -7.48 7.17
CA VAL A 50 -11.59 -7.89 6.37
C VAL A 50 -11.04 -9.24 6.81
N SER A 51 -10.92 -9.50 8.12
CA SER A 51 -10.44 -10.78 8.62
C SER A 51 -11.36 -11.95 8.23
N ARG A 52 -12.68 -11.75 8.28
CA ARG A 52 -13.68 -12.74 7.89
C ARG A 52 -13.65 -13.02 6.39
N SER A 53 -13.62 -11.99 5.55
CA SER A 53 -13.57 -12.13 4.09
C SER A 53 -12.31 -12.85 3.62
N LEU A 54 -11.18 -12.63 4.28
CA LEU A 54 -9.92 -13.30 3.96
C LEU A 54 -9.78 -14.70 4.59
N GLY A 55 -10.73 -15.13 5.43
CA GLY A 55 -10.67 -16.41 6.13
C GLY A 55 -9.51 -16.52 7.12
N ILE A 56 -9.10 -15.41 7.76
CA ILE A 56 -7.96 -15.35 8.68
C ILE A 56 -8.36 -14.86 10.07
N SER A 57 -7.54 -15.17 11.07
CA SER A 57 -7.73 -14.63 12.41
C SER A 57 -7.44 -13.13 12.47
N ARG A 58 -8.08 -12.42 13.40
CA ARG A 58 -7.83 -10.99 13.68
C ARG A 58 -6.36 -10.72 14.01
N THR A 59 -5.73 -11.66 14.72
CA THR A 59 -4.30 -11.58 15.07
C THR A 59 -3.41 -11.66 13.84
N ALA A 60 -3.72 -12.58 12.90
CA ALA A 60 -2.99 -12.68 11.64
C ALA A 60 -3.14 -11.39 10.81
N LEU A 61 -4.36 -10.85 10.70
CA LEU A 61 -4.61 -9.58 10.03
C LEU A 61 -3.83 -8.43 10.68
N HIS A 62 -3.78 -8.37 12.02
CA HIS A 62 -3.00 -7.38 12.74
C HIS A 62 -1.51 -7.46 12.39
N TYR A 63 -0.93 -8.66 12.35
CA TYR A 63 0.48 -8.82 11.97
C TYR A 63 0.76 -8.42 10.53
N TYR A 64 -0.18 -8.65 9.60
CA TYR A 64 -0.06 -8.18 8.22
C TYR A 64 -0.15 -6.65 8.16
N LYS A 65 -1.06 -6.05 8.92
CA LYS A 65 -1.25 -4.59 9.02
C LYS A 65 -0.04 -3.86 9.62
N THR A 66 0.71 -4.48 10.51
CA THR A 66 1.91 -3.89 11.13
C THR A 66 3.22 -4.33 10.47
N GLY A 67 3.16 -5.09 9.37
CA GLY A 67 4.34 -5.63 8.70
C GLY A 67 5.14 -6.64 9.54
N LYS A 68 4.61 -7.10 10.68
CA LYS A 68 5.28 -8.06 11.58
C LYS A 68 5.36 -9.44 10.97
N ARG A 69 4.46 -9.76 10.04
CA ARG A 69 4.41 -11.04 9.32
C ARG A 69 3.97 -10.80 7.88
N LYS A 70 4.54 -11.55 6.95
CA LYS A 70 4.06 -11.58 5.56
C LYS A 70 2.93 -12.61 5.39
N PRO A 71 1.83 -12.27 4.70
CA PRO A 71 0.81 -13.23 4.36
C PRO A 71 1.34 -14.32 3.41
N LYS A 72 0.65 -15.46 3.38
CA LYS A 72 0.88 -16.51 2.36
C LYS A 72 0.53 -15.96 0.97
N LEU A 73 1.13 -16.52 -0.08
CA LEU A 73 0.99 -16.06 -1.47
C LEU A 73 -0.49 -15.85 -1.90
N LEU A 74 -1.37 -16.79 -1.59
CA LEU A 74 -2.80 -16.70 -1.93
C LEU A 74 -3.48 -15.52 -1.22
N ILE A 75 -3.15 -15.29 0.05
CA ILE A 75 -3.72 -14.20 0.84
C ILE A 75 -3.19 -12.85 0.34
N SER A 76 -1.90 -12.76 -0.02
CA SER A 76 -1.35 -11.54 -0.62
C SER A 76 -2.04 -11.17 -1.94
N VAL A 77 -2.27 -12.16 -2.82
CA VAL A 77 -2.96 -11.93 -4.10
C VAL A 77 -4.41 -11.50 -3.86
N ALA A 78 -5.11 -12.15 -2.92
CA ALA A 78 -6.49 -11.78 -2.57
C ALA A 78 -6.58 -10.34 -2.05
N ILE A 79 -5.68 -9.93 -1.16
CA ILE A 79 -5.63 -8.56 -0.63
C ILE A 79 -5.40 -7.55 -1.76
N GLN A 80 -4.44 -7.81 -2.65
CA GLN A 80 -4.10 -6.90 -3.73
C GLN A 80 -5.23 -6.76 -4.76
N ASN A 81 -5.87 -7.86 -5.14
CA ASN A 81 -7.00 -7.84 -6.05
C ASN A 81 -8.18 -7.06 -5.45
N TRP A 82 -8.52 -7.35 -4.19
CA TRP A 82 -9.61 -6.65 -3.53
C TRP A 82 -9.34 -5.14 -3.40
N ALA A 83 -8.15 -4.75 -2.95
CA ALA A 83 -7.79 -3.34 -2.85
C ALA A 83 -7.75 -2.64 -4.23
N LYS A 84 -7.42 -3.37 -5.31
CA LYS A 84 -7.47 -2.84 -6.68
C LYS A 84 -8.91 -2.63 -7.13
N GLU A 85 -9.79 -3.61 -6.93
CA GLU A 85 -11.21 -3.51 -7.28
C GLU A 85 -11.88 -2.31 -6.60
N GLU A 86 -11.58 -2.06 -5.33
CA GLU A 86 -12.12 -0.90 -4.62
C GLU A 86 -11.64 0.44 -5.17
N ARG A 87 -10.35 0.54 -5.51
CA ARG A 87 -9.81 1.74 -6.18
C ARG A 87 -10.43 1.96 -7.55
N ASP A 88 -10.66 0.89 -8.31
CA ASP A 88 -11.31 0.96 -9.62
C ASP A 88 -12.80 1.35 -9.48
N ASN A 89 -13.49 0.87 -8.44
CA ASN A 89 -14.86 1.23 -8.13
C ASN A 89 -14.99 2.71 -7.70
N GLU A 90 -14.07 3.22 -6.88
CA GLU A 90 -14.00 4.64 -6.52
C GLU A 90 -13.74 5.53 -7.76
N ASN A 91 -12.87 5.10 -8.67
CA ASN A 91 -12.60 5.81 -9.92
C ASN A 91 -13.82 5.83 -10.87
N LYS A 92 -14.59 4.73 -10.94
CA LYS A 92 -15.84 4.70 -11.71
C LYS A 92 -16.91 5.62 -11.12
N LYS A 93 -17.07 5.63 -9.79
CA LYS A 93 -18.02 6.52 -9.10
C LYS A 93 -17.68 7.99 -9.28
N SER A 94 -16.39 8.34 -9.28
CA SER A 94 -15.93 9.71 -9.50
C SER A 94 -15.95 10.13 -10.98
N GLY A 95 -15.82 9.19 -11.92
CA GLY A 95 -15.92 9.43 -13.36
C GLY A 95 -17.35 9.56 -13.91
N GLN A 96 -18.37 9.19 -13.13
CA GLN A 96 -19.78 9.24 -13.53
C GLN A 96 -20.47 10.58 -13.21
N VAL A 97 -19.72 11.56 -12.70
CA VAL A 97 -20.16 12.96 -12.55
C VAL A 97 -19.64 13.75 -13.74
N ARG A 98 -20.31 13.64 -14.90
CA ARG A 98 -20.28 14.62 -15.99
C ARG A 98 -21.35 14.33 -17.03
#